data_AF-A0A170Z7L7-F1
#
_entry.id   AF-A0A170Z7L7-F1
#
_cell.length_a   1.000
_cell.length_b   1.000
_cell.length_c   1.000
_cell.angle_alpha   90.00
_cell.angle_beta   90.00
_cell.angle_gamma   90.00
#
_symmetry.space_group_name_H-M   'P 1'
#
loop_
_entity.id
_entity.type
_entity.pdbx_description
1 polymer ?
#
loop_
_entity_poly.entity_id
_entity_poly.type
_entity_poly.pdbx_seq_one_letter_code
_entity_poly.pdbx_strand_id
1 'polypeptide(L)'
;MYRLTGDLNPLHIDTNFASLGGFSQPILHGLCSLGFSARHILKKFGNNDPSNFKAIKCRFSKPVLPGESLRTDMWTSEVSNRIHFRTVAVESGNVIISGAYVDLQKCEFQPNISVKVDKLSSDIVFETMSDKIKNSPELIKKVNGVFAYNITENSAIVKTWTCDLKKGEIYEGNPKDGVK
;
A
#
# COMPACT_ATOMS: atom_id res chain seq x y z
N MET A 1 -21.80 -20.26 -0.47
CA MET A 1 -21.62 -19.97 -1.91
C MET A 1 -20.24 -20.41 -2.42
N TYR A 2 -19.12 -19.86 -1.93
CA TYR A 2 -17.78 -20.16 -2.48
C TYR A 2 -17.41 -21.65 -2.49
N ARG A 3 -17.77 -22.44 -1.48
CA ARG A 3 -17.53 -23.90 -1.44
C ARG A 3 -18.02 -24.67 -2.69
N LEU A 4 -19.02 -24.14 -3.39
CA LEU A 4 -19.57 -24.75 -4.61
C LEU A 4 -18.60 -24.69 -5.80
N THR A 5 -17.49 -23.93 -5.68
CA THR A 5 -16.44 -23.89 -6.71
C THR A 5 -15.40 -25.00 -6.55
N GLY A 6 -15.56 -25.92 -5.59
CA GLY A 6 -14.77 -27.15 -5.48
C GLY A 6 -14.21 -27.44 -4.09
N ASP A 7 -14.00 -26.42 -3.24
CA ASP A 7 -13.48 -26.62 -1.88
C ASP A 7 -14.62 -26.88 -0.88
N LEU A 8 -14.88 -28.16 -0.64
CA LEU A 8 -15.93 -28.65 0.25
C LEU A 8 -15.47 -28.88 1.70
N ASN A 9 -14.30 -28.36 2.11
CA ASN A 9 -13.79 -28.55 3.47
C ASN A 9 -14.83 -28.09 4.52
N PRO A 10 -15.22 -28.96 5.47
CA PRO A 10 -16.25 -28.65 6.47
C PRO A 10 -15.87 -27.48 7.40
N LEU A 11 -14.59 -27.13 7.52
CA LEU A 11 -14.09 -25.95 8.24
C LEU A 11 -14.81 -24.64 7.88
N HIS A 12 -15.36 -24.56 6.66
CA HIS A 12 -15.99 -23.36 6.13
C HIS A 12 -17.53 -23.34 6.24
N ILE A 13 -18.15 -24.34 6.86
CA ILE A 13 -19.62 -24.40 7.02
C ILE A 13 -20.10 -25.07 8.31
N ASP A 14 -19.40 -26.11 8.78
CA ASP A 14 -19.80 -26.89 9.95
C ASP A 14 -19.20 -26.27 11.22
N THR A 15 -20.07 -25.86 12.14
CA THR A 15 -19.70 -25.23 13.41
C THR A 15 -18.94 -26.17 14.34
N ASN A 16 -19.30 -27.45 14.37
CA ASN A 16 -18.63 -28.45 15.20
C ASN A 16 -17.22 -28.70 14.66
N PHE A 17 -17.08 -28.82 13.35
CA PHE A 17 -15.78 -29.01 12.71
C PHE A 17 -14.87 -27.79 12.86
N ALA A 18 -15.43 -26.57 12.71
CA ALA A 18 -14.68 -25.34 12.94
C ALA A 18 -14.16 -25.23 14.37
N SER A 19 -14.98 -25.63 15.36
CA SER A 19 -14.61 -25.66 16.78
C SER A 19 -13.46 -26.63 17.04
N LEU A 20 -13.46 -27.81 16.42
CA LEU A 20 -12.34 -28.77 16.48
C LEU A 20 -11.05 -28.18 15.89
N GLY A 21 -11.18 -27.32 14.89
CA GLY A 21 -10.06 -26.57 14.29
C GLY A 21 -9.58 -25.36 15.10
N GLY A 22 -10.16 -25.11 16.28
CA GLY A 22 -9.81 -23.98 17.14
C GLY A 22 -10.46 -22.65 16.74
N PHE A 23 -11.49 -22.68 15.90
CA PHE A 23 -12.24 -21.49 15.49
C PHE A 23 -13.60 -21.45 16.20
N SER A 24 -14.00 -20.28 16.69
CA SER A 24 -15.30 -20.10 17.37
C SER A 24 -16.50 -20.27 16.43
N GLN A 25 -16.29 -20.15 15.12
CA GLN A 25 -17.27 -20.34 14.08
C GLN A 25 -16.58 -20.63 12.73
N PRO A 26 -17.32 -21.12 11.72
CA PRO A 26 -16.76 -21.39 10.40
C PRO A 26 -16.13 -20.13 9.77
N ILE A 27 -14.94 -20.31 9.19
CA ILE A 27 -14.17 -19.22 8.58
C ILE A 27 -14.41 -19.18 7.06
N LEU A 28 -14.27 -18.01 6.45
CA LEU A 28 -14.28 -17.86 5.00
C LEU A 28 -13.02 -18.49 4.39
N HIS A 29 -13.16 -19.11 3.21
CA HIS A 29 -12.03 -19.65 2.46
C HIS A 29 -10.98 -18.56 2.18
N GLY A 30 -9.71 -18.87 2.44
CA GLY A 30 -8.61 -17.94 2.13
C GLY A 30 -8.57 -17.56 0.64
N LEU A 31 -8.79 -18.53 -0.25
CA LEU A 31 -8.87 -18.29 -1.69
C LEU A 31 -10.06 -17.42 -2.09
N CYS A 32 -11.15 -17.39 -1.31
CA CYS A 32 -12.25 -16.45 -1.53
C CYS A 32 -11.80 -15.01 -1.24
N SER A 33 -11.15 -14.77 -0.09
CA SER A 33 -10.57 -13.46 0.26
C SER A 33 -9.51 -13.00 -0.75
N LEU A 34 -8.72 -13.94 -1.28
CA LEU A 34 -7.78 -13.67 -2.38
C LEU A 34 -8.53 -13.24 -3.65
N GLY A 35 -9.60 -13.93 -4.01
CA GLY A 35 -10.44 -13.59 -5.16
C GLY A 35 -11.04 -12.18 -5.08
N PHE A 36 -11.52 -11.76 -3.90
CA PHE A 36 -11.96 -10.38 -3.67
C PHE A 36 -10.82 -9.37 -3.91
N SER A 37 -9.63 -9.66 -3.37
CA SER A 37 -8.46 -8.79 -3.50
C SER A 37 -8.02 -8.67 -4.96
N ALA A 38 -7.96 -9.79 -5.69
CA ALA A 38 -7.64 -9.83 -7.12
C ALA A 38 -8.66 -9.05 -7.95
N ARG A 39 -9.95 -9.19 -7.65
CA ARG A 39 -11.02 -8.43 -8.31
C ARG A 39 -10.91 -6.92 -8.06
N HIS A 40 -10.56 -6.50 -6.84
CA HIS A 40 -10.33 -5.09 -6.54
C HIS A 40 -9.17 -4.52 -7.36
N ILE A 41 -8.07 -5.28 -7.49
CA ILE A 41 -6.89 -4.88 -8.28
C ILE A 41 -7.23 -4.80 -9.77
N LEU A 42 -7.89 -5.82 -10.32
CA LEU A 42 -8.26 -5.84 -11.74
C LEU A 42 -9.22 -4.70 -12.09
N LYS A 43 -10.15 -4.37 -11.18
CA LYS A 43 -11.04 -3.22 -11.33
C LYS A 43 -10.28 -1.90 -11.33
N LYS A 44 -9.25 -1.75 -10.49
CA LYS A 44 -8.54 -0.49 -10.32
C LYS A 44 -7.44 -0.25 -11.36
N PHE A 45 -6.68 -1.29 -11.71
CA PHE A 45 -5.47 -1.18 -12.52
C PHE A 45 -5.49 -2.02 -13.80
N GLY A 46 -6.50 -2.88 -13.99
CA GLY A 46 -6.57 -3.82 -15.10
C GLY A 46 -7.80 -3.65 -16.00
N ASN A 47 -8.53 -2.54 -15.89
CA ASN A 47 -9.75 -2.26 -16.64
C ASN A 47 -10.83 -3.37 -16.57
N ASN A 48 -10.85 -4.16 -15.48
CA ASN A 48 -11.65 -5.39 -15.37
C ASN A 48 -11.40 -6.44 -16.48
N ASP A 49 -10.29 -6.36 -17.21
CA ASP A 49 -9.93 -7.34 -18.23
C ASP A 49 -9.14 -8.51 -17.63
N PRO A 50 -9.70 -9.72 -17.55
CA PRO A 50 -8.99 -10.87 -16.99
C PRO A 50 -7.78 -11.30 -17.85
N SER A 51 -7.73 -10.97 -19.14
CA SER A 51 -6.59 -11.30 -20.01
C SER A 51 -5.31 -10.55 -19.59
N ASN A 52 -5.46 -9.42 -18.92
CA ASN A 52 -4.37 -8.60 -18.41
C ASN A 52 -3.72 -9.18 -17.14
N PHE A 53 -4.31 -10.21 -16.52
CA PHE A 53 -3.80 -10.80 -15.30
C PHE A 53 -2.67 -11.80 -15.59
N LYS A 54 -1.46 -11.54 -15.09
CA LYS A 54 -0.30 -12.42 -15.35
C LYS A 54 -0.02 -13.37 -14.20
N ALA A 55 0.10 -12.86 -12.98
CA ALA A 55 0.41 -13.67 -11.82
C ALA A 55 -0.06 -13.02 -10.52
N ILE A 56 -0.31 -13.84 -9.50
CA ILE A 56 -0.58 -13.38 -8.14
C ILE A 56 0.18 -14.25 -7.15
N LYS A 57 0.76 -13.59 -6.15
CA LYS A 57 1.37 -14.25 -4.99
C LYS A 57 0.85 -13.60 -3.72
N CYS A 58 0.60 -14.40 -2.70
CA CYS A 58 0.18 -13.90 -1.40
C CYS A 58 0.57 -14.83 -0.26
N ARG A 59 0.45 -14.33 0.97
CA ARG A 59 0.51 -15.12 2.20
C ARG A 59 -0.76 -14.90 3.01
N PHE A 60 -1.50 -15.98 3.29
CA PHE A 60 -2.59 -15.96 4.25
C PHE A 60 -2.04 -15.83 5.68
N SER A 61 -2.55 -14.87 6.43
CA SER A 61 -1.99 -14.45 7.72
C SER A 61 -2.95 -14.67 8.87
N LYS A 62 -4.24 -14.40 8.68
CA LYS A 62 -5.31 -14.58 9.68
C LYS A 62 -6.61 -15.02 9.00
N PRO A 63 -7.51 -15.73 9.72
CA PRO A 63 -8.82 -16.11 9.18
C PRO A 63 -9.74 -14.90 9.03
N VAL A 64 -10.74 -15.04 8.15
CA VAL A 64 -11.84 -14.08 7.96
C VAL A 64 -13.14 -14.74 8.36
N LEU A 65 -14.02 -14.01 9.03
CA LEU A 65 -15.36 -14.46 9.33
C LEU A 65 -16.31 -14.09 8.18
N PRO A 66 -17.19 -15.00 7.73
CA PRO A 66 -18.23 -14.65 6.78
C PRO A 66 -19.07 -13.47 7.29
N GLY A 67 -19.16 -12.40 6.51
CA GLY A 67 -19.86 -11.17 6.88
C GLY A 67 -18.94 -9.99 7.20
N GLU A 68 -17.64 -10.22 7.44
CA GLU A 68 -16.66 -9.13 7.58
C GLU A 68 -16.41 -8.41 6.23
N SER A 69 -16.13 -7.12 6.32
CA SER A 69 -15.78 -6.26 5.20
C SER A 69 -14.28 -6.38 4.90
N LEU A 70 -13.94 -6.63 3.63
CA LEU A 70 -12.55 -6.71 3.18
C LEU A 70 -12.09 -5.39 2.55
N ARG A 71 -11.07 -4.76 3.13
CA ARG A 71 -10.35 -3.63 2.53
C ARG A 71 -9.05 -4.11 1.92
N THR A 72 -8.83 -3.78 0.64
CA THR A 72 -7.57 -4.08 -0.07
C THR A 72 -6.78 -2.80 -0.22
N ASP A 73 -5.68 -2.68 0.53
CA ASP A 73 -4.74 -1.57 0.40
C ASP A 73 -3.73 -1.96 -0.69
N MET A 74 -3.44 -1.04 -1.62
CA MET A 74 -2.64 -1.31 -2.83
C MET A 74 -1.54 -0.26 -2.99
N TRP A 75 -0.37 -0.68 -3.47
CA TRP A 75 0.79 0.16 -3.74
C TRP A 75 1.44 -0.25 -5.06
N THR A 76 1.74 0.73 -5.89
CA THR A 76 2.43 0.55 -7.17
C THR A 76 3.07 1.87 -7.61
N SER A 77 3.83 1.85 -8.70
CA SER A 77 4.47 3.01 -9.33
C SER A 77 4.17 2.98 -10.82
N GLU A 78 4.09 4.14 -11.48
CA GLU A 78 3.75 4.24 -12.91
C GLU A 78 4.69 3.45 -13.85
N VAL A 79 5.93 3.25 -13.41
CA VAL A 79 6.95 2.48 -14.14
C VAL A 79 6.88 0.96 -13.94
N SER A 80 6.00 0.47 -13.07
CA SER A 80 5.93 -0.94 -12.68
C SER A 80 4.56 -1.55 -12.97
N ASN A 81 4.57 -2.73 -13.59
CA ASN A 81 3.35 -3.53 -13.77
C ASN A 81 3.03 -4.44 -12.57
N ARG A 82 3.77 -4.26 -11.45
CA ARG A 82 3.53 -4.97 -10.19
C ARG A 82 2.74 -4.09 -9.23
N ILE A 83 1.64 -4.63 -8.72
CA ILE A 83 0.86 -4.03 -7.64
C ILE A 83 1.09 -4.85 -6.36
N HIS A 84 1.75 -4.24 -5.39
CA HIS A 84 1.82 -4.77 -4.04
C HIS A 84 0.51 -4.52 -3.32
N PHE A 85 0.05 -5.46 -2.51
CA PHE A 85 -1.18 -5.27 -1.76
C PHE A 85 -1.17 -5.99 -0.43
N ARG A 86 -2.08 -5.57 0.44
CA ARG A 86 -2.49 -6.31 1.64
C ARG A 86 -4.01 -6.24 1.77
N THR A 87 -4.59 -7.21 2.46
CA THR A 87 -6.03 -7.25 2.71
C THR A 87 -6.27 -7.28 4.21
N VAL A 88 -7.18 -6.41 4.65
CA VAL A 88 -7.54 -6.22 6.05
C VAL A 88 -9.04 -6.49 6.22
N ALA A 89 -9.41 -7.23 7.25
CA ALA A 89 -10.80 -7.30 7.72
C ALA A 89 -11.08 -6.04 8.54
N VAL A 90 -12.05 -5.24 8.12
CA VAL A 90 -12.25 -3.88 8.65
C VAL A 90 -12.69 -3.92 10.11
N GLU A 91 -13.62 -4.81 10.44
CA GLU A 91 -14.24 -4.91 11.76
C GLU A 91 -13.23 -5.37 12.82
N SER A 92 -12.35 -6.32 12.49
CA SER A 92 -11.33 -6.83 13.40
C SER A 92 -9.98 -6.11 13.30
N GLY A 93 -9.76 -5.28 12.27
CA GLY A 93 -8.48 -4.63 11.98
C GLY A 93 -7.35 -5.60 11.60
N ASN A 94 -7.67 -6.89 11.41
CA ASN A 94 -6.69 -7.94 11.19
C ASN A 94 -6.17 -7.93 9.75
N VAL A 95 -4.85 -8.03 9.59
CA VAL A 95 -4.24 -8.30 8.28
C VAL A 95 -4.46 -9.77 7.91
N ILE A 96 -5.27 -10.00 6.90
CA ILE A 96 -5.68 -11.32 6.40
C ILE A 96 -4.71 -11.82 5.35
N ILE A 97 -4.32 -10.95 4.42
CA ILE A 97 -3.38 -11.23 3.34
C ILE A 97 -2.21 -10.28 3.47
N SER A 98 -1.00 -10.82 3.55
CA SER A 98 0.26 -10.07 3.62
C SER A 98 1.26 -10.56 2.59
N GLY A 99 2.36 -9.81 2.40
CA GLY A 99 3.45 -10.18 1.50
C GLY A 99 2.98 -10.47 0.07
N ALA A 100 1.97 -9.75 -0.39
CA ALA A 100 1.24 -10.09 -1.60
C ALA A 100 1.51 -9.10 -2.74
N TYR A 101 1.48 -9.61 -3.97
CA TYR A 101 1.54 -8.81 -5.18
C TYR A 101 0.75 -9.46 -6.33
N VAL A 102 0.34 -8.62 -7.27
CA VAL A 102 -0.18 -9.01 -8.58
C VAL A 102 0.73 -8.43 -9.66
N ASP A 103 1.11 -9.25 -10.63
CA ASP A 103 1.72 -8.78 -11.87
C ASP A 103 0.62 -8.72 -12.94
N LEU A 104 0.47 -7.55 -13.57
CA LEU A 104 -0.38 -7.36 -14.75
C LEU A 104 0.49 -7.35 -16.02
N GLN A 105 -0.12 -7.56 -17.18
CA GLN A 105 0.57 -7.34 -18.45
C GLN A 105 0.81 -5.83 -18.67
N LYS A 106 -0.19 -5.02 -18.32
CA LYS A 106 -0.17 -3.55 -18.37
C LYS A 106 -0.97 -2.98 -17.20
N CYS A 107 -0.36 -2.13 -16.40
CA CYS A 107 -1.08 -1.33 -15.42
C CYS A 107 -1.71 -0.11 -16.08
N GLU A 108 -3.00 0.11 -15.80
CA GLU A 108 -3.67 1.37 -16.10
C GLU A 108 -3.74 2.22 -14.85
N PHE A 109 -3.17 3.41 -14.95
CA PHE A 109 -3.32 4.45 -13.95
C PHE A 109 -4.46 5.33 -14.43
N GLN A 110 -5.60 5.27 -13.75
CA GLN A 110 -6.59 6.33 -13.93
C GLN A 110 -5.87 7.64 -13.66
N PRO A 111 -6.00 8.66 -14.53
CA PRO A 111 -5.52 9.97 -14.19
C PRO A 111 -6.23 10.33 -12.90
N ASN A 112 -5.48 10.41 -11.80
CA ASN A 112 -5.91 11.24 -10.69
C ASN A 112 -6.28 12.56 -11.34
N ILE A 113 -7.47 13.09 -11.04
CA ILE A 113 -7.82 14.46 -11.44
C ILE A 113 -6.57 15.28 -11.16
N SER A 114 -5.88 15.68 -12.24
CA SER A 114 -4.74 16.56 -12.14
C SER A 114 -5.37 17.87 -11.77
N VAL A 115 -5.57 18.07 -10.46
CA VAL A 115 -5.45 19.41 -9.94
C VAL A 115 -4.07 19.80 -10.45
N LYS A 116 -4.03 20.73 -11.41
CA LYS A 116 -2.82 21.49 -11.70
C LYS A 116 -2.47 22.18 -10.38
N VAL A 117 -1.75 21.46 -9.53
CA VAL A 117 -0.92 22.09 -8.54
C VAL A 117 0.38 22.23 -9.32
N ASP A 118 0.82 23.46 -9.57
CA ASP A 118 2.15 23.79 -10.11
C ASP A 118 3.26 23.42 -9.10
N LYS A 119 3.08 22.31 -8.38
CA LYS A 119 3.72 21.91 -7.15
C LYS A 119 3.87 20.39 -7.21
N LEU A 120 5.11 19.92 -7.22
CA LEU A 120 5.44 18.51 -7.33
C LEU A 120 4.84 17.76 -6.14
N SER A 121 4.48 16.48 -6.30
CA SER A 121 4.05 15.64 -5.17
C SER A 121 5.08 15.60 -4.04
N SER A 122 6.37 15.81 -4.37
CA SER A 122 7.45 15.98 -3.39
C SER A 122 7.26 17.19 -2.48
N ASP A 123 6.68 18.28 -2.97
CA ASP A 123 6.54 19.53 -2.22
C ASP A 123 5.61 19.33 -1.01
N ILE A 124 4.53 18.54 -1.15
CA ILE A 124 3.64 18.16 -0.03
C ILE A 124 4.41 17.37 1.05
N VAL A 125 5.34 16.51 0.64
CA VAL A 125 6.15 15.70 1.56
C VAL A 125 7.06 16.61 2.39
N PHE A 126 7.79 17.54 1.73
CA PHE A 126 8.69 18.46 2.42
C PHE A 126 7.96 19.49 3.28
N GLU A 127 6.77 19.93 2.87
CA GLU A 127 5.90 20.77 3.70
C GLU A 127 5.44 20.04 4.97
N THR A 128 4.96 18.80 4.81
CA THR A 128 4.56 17.96 5.96
C THR A 128 5.74 17.69 6.90
N MET A 129 6.95 17.50 6.35
CA MET A 129 8.16 17.37 7.15
C MET A 129 8.49 18.68 7.90
N SER A 130 8.36 19.83 7.24
CA SER A 130 8.59 21.15 7.85
C SER A 130 7.65 21.38 9.05
N ASP A 131 6.37 21.05 8.89
CA ASP A 131 5.38 21.16 9.97
C ASP A 131 5.69 20.19 11.13
N LYS A 132 6.13 18.96 10.84
CA LYS A 132 6.52 18.01 11.89
C LYS A 132 7.76 18.44 12.66
N ILE A 133 8.74 19.05 11.99
CA ILE A 133 9.96 19.56 12.61
C ILE A 133 9.65 20.73 13.55
N LYS A 134 8.81 21.67 13.11
CA LYS A 134 8.32 22.78 13.96
C LYS A 134 7.62 22.28 15.21
N ASN A 135 6.83 21.21 15.08
CA ASN A 135 6.06 20.64 16.19
C ASN A 135 6.85 19.65 17.06
N SER A 136 8.07 19.26 16.66
CA SER A 136 8.88 18.25 17.38
C SER A 136 10.37 18.62 17.43
N PRO A 137 10.77 19.66 18.18
CA PRO A 137 12.16 20.13 18.23
C PRO A 137 13.15 19.13 18.84
N GLU A 138 12.67 18.11 19.56
CA GLU A 138 13.52 17.07 20.17
C GLU A 138 14.15 16.11 19.16
N LEU A 139 13.48 15.87 18.02
CA LEU A 139 13.94 14.96 16.97
C LEU A 139 15.15 15.53 16.20
N ILE A 140 15.22 16.86 16.10
CA ILE A 140 16.26 17.61 15.39
C ILE A 140 17.64 17.38 16.05
N LYS A 141 17.69 17.44 17.39
CA LYS A 141 18.93 17.27 18.17
C LYS A 141 19.56 15.89 18.06
N LYS A 142 18.80 14.85 17.68
CA LYS A 142 19.31 13.48 17.55
C LYS A 142 20.03 13.22 16.23
N VAL A 143 19.64 13.90 15.15
CA VAL A 143 20.15 13.62 13.79
C VAL A 143 21.31 14.54 13.43
N ASN A 144 21.29 15.81 13.84
CA ASN A 144 22.38 16.80 13.68
C ASN A 144 23.08 16.76 12.29
N GLY A 145 22.28 16.76 11.22
CA GLY A 145 22.74 16.56 9.85
C GLY A 145 22.03 17.47 8.86
N VAL A 146 22.64 17.65 7.68
CA VAL A 146 22.05 18.39 6.55
C VAL A 146 21.93 17.40 5.39
N PHE A 147 20.72 17.23 4.86
CA PHE A 147 20.44 16.30 3.77
C PHE A 147 19.94 17.05 2.54
N ALA A 148 20.50 16.74 1.37
CA ALA A 148 20.02 17.23 0.09
C ALA A 148 19.27 16.13 -0.66
N TYR A 149 18.07 16.43 -1.13
CA TYR A 149 17.23 15.54 -1.91
C TYR A 149 17.08 16.10 -3.32
N ASN A 150 17.63 15.40 -4.30
CA ASN A 150 17.43 15.71 -5.72
C ASN A 150 16.20 14.95 -6.22
N ILE A 151 15.17 15.70 -6.58
CA ILE A 151 13.95 15.17 -7.17
C ILE A 151 14.17 15.07 -8.67
N THR A 152 14.03 13.86 -9.20
CA THR A 152 14.22 13.58 -10.62
C THR A 152 12.89 13.29 -11.30
N GLU A 153 12.72 13.82 -12.51
CA GLU A 153 11.66 13.47 -13.44
C GLU A 153 12.32 13.10 -14.77
N ASN A 154 11.98 11.94 -15.34
CA ASN A 154 12.61 11.42 -16.57
C ASN A 154 14.15 11.42 -16.53
N SER A 155 14.73 11.08 -15.37
CA SER A 155 16.18 11.05 -15.12
C SER A 155 16.89 12.41 -15.13
N ALA A 156 16.17 13.52 -15.25
CA ALA A 156 16.69 14.87 -15.04
C ALA A 156 16.31 15.38 -13.65
N ILE A 157 17.22 16.09 -12.97
CA ILE A 157 16.91 16.73 -11.69
C ILE A 157 16.01 17.93 -11.98
N VAL A 158 14.77 17.89 -11.49
CA VAL A 158 13.78 18.94 -11.66
C VAL A 158 13.68 19.87 -10.46
N LYS A 159 14.04 19.40 -9.26
CA LYS A 159 14.03 20.20 -8.04
C LYS A 159 14.99 19.64 -7.00
N THR A 160 15.58 20.49 -6.18
CA THR A 160 16.41 20.09 -5.03
C THR A 160 15.84 20.65 -3.74
N TRP A 161 15.74 19.81 -2.72
CA TRP A 161 15.30 20.19 -1.37
C TRP A 161 16.43 19.97 -0.37
N THR A 162 16.64 20.94 0.53
CA THR A 162 17.56 20.80 1.65
C THR A 162 16.79 20.69 2.95
N CYS A 163 17.11 19.65 3.72
CA CYS A 163 16.64 19.41 5.07
C CYS A 163 17.80 19.68 6.03
N ASP A 164 17.88 20.90 6.58
CA ASP A 164 18.88 21.32 7.56
C ASP A 164 18.35 21.04 8.97
N LEU A 165 18.64 19.84 9.46
CA LEU A 165 18.29 19.41 10.81
C LEU A 165 19.30 19.91 11.86
N LYS A 166 20.25 20.79 11.51
CA LYS A 166 21.03 21.54 12.50
C LYS A 166 20.31 22.81 12.89
N LYS A 167 19.69 23.48 11.91
CA LYS A 167 18.91 24.70 12.09
C LYS A 167 17.41 24.44 12.27
N GLY A 168 16.95 23.23 11.98
CA GLY A 168 15.54 22.85 12.07
C GLY A 168 14.71 23.40 10.92
N GLU A 169 15.33 23.56 9.75
CA GLU A 169 14.74 24.22 8.59
C GLU A 169 14.72 23.27 7.38
N ILE A 170 13.62 23.29 6.63
CA ILE A 170 13.52 22.65 5.32
C ILE A 170 13.25 23.75 4.31
N TYR A 171 14.04 23.80 3.23
CA TYR A 171 13.91 24.81 2.20
C TYR A 171 14.28 24.25 0.81
N GLU A 172 13.74 24.88 -0.23
CA GLU A 172 14.04 24.55 -1.62
C GLU A 172 15.41 25.14 -2.02
N GLY A 173 16.23 24.34 -2.68
CA GLY A 173 17.57 24.70 -3.15
C GLY A 173 18.69 23.88 -2.53
N ASN A 174 19.92 24.20 -2.92
CA ASN A 174 21.13 23.52 -2.44
C ASN A 174 21.45 23.87 -0.98
N PRO A 175 22.18 23.00 -0.26
CA PRO A 175 22.61 23.28 1.09
C PRO A 175 23.46 24.55 1.18
N LYS A 176 23.12 25.43 2.12
CA LYS A 176 23.82 26.70 2.33
C LYS A 176 25.17 26.47 3.02
N ASP A 177 25.28 25.38 3.78
CA ASP A 177 26.49 24.98 4.50
C ASP A 177 26.82 23.51 4.23
N GLY A 178 28.10 23.16 4.36
CA GLY A 178 28.72 21.90 3.96
C GLY A 178 27.87 20.63 4.15
N VAL A 179 27.62 19.96 3.04
CA VAL A 179 26.97 18.64 2.95
C VAL A 179 27.95 17.58 3.44
N LYS A 180 27.50 16.66 4.29
CA LYS A 180 28.24 15.42 4.56
C LYS A 180 27.80 14.35 3.57
#